data_AF-A0A2E1ZUN4-F1
#
_entry.id   AF-A0A2E1ZUN4-F1
#
_cell.length_a   1.000
_cell.length_b   1.000
_cell.length_c   1.000
_cell.angle_alpha   90.00
_cell.angle_beta   90.00
_cell.angle_gamma   90.00
#
_symmetry.space_group_name_H-M   'P 1'
#
loop_
_entity.id
_entity.type
_entity.pdbx_description
1 polymer ?
#
loop_
_entity_poly.entity_id
_entity_poly.type
_entity_poly.pdbx_seq_one_letter_code
_entity_poly.pdbx_strand_id
1 'polypeptide(L)'
;MKYILFSFLFLVSALLSENLQTFKMEDGTKIIGTIISENDSVFEIETSLGIVQIEKGDIKKSNWKFYMNDGTILVGSRVANSETEVIIDADIGVFKIQKEDYYLTIPIFSDRIYLGIMFVIAIFI
;
A
#
# COMPACT_ATOMS: atom_id res chain seq x y z
N MET A 1 0.64 -23.01 -35.12
CA MET A 1 -0.11 -23.48 -33.92
C MET A 1 0.68 -23.35 -32.61
N LYS A 2 1.97 -23.70 -32.55
CA LYS A 2 2.77 -23.68 -31.29
C LYS A 2 2.83 -22.30 -30.59
N TYR A 3 2.88 -21.19 -31.35
CA TYR A 3 2.90 -19.82 -30.80
C TYR A 3 1.52 -19.29 -30.39
N ILE A 4 0.44 -19.82 -30.97
CA ILE A 4 -0.94 -19.42 -30.63
C ILE A 4 -1.32 -19.97 -29.26
N LEU A 5 -0.94 -21.22 -28.97
CA LEU A 5 -1.15 -21.82 -27.64
C LEU A 5 -0.39 -21.07 -26.55
N PHE A 6 0.84 -20.62 -26.86
CA PHE A 6 1.67 -19.87 -25.92
C PHE A 6 1.12 -18.46 -25.65
N SER A 7 0.61 -17.78 -26.69
CA SER A 7 -0.07 -16.48 -26.56
C SER A 7 -1.36 -16.58 -25.74
N PHE A 8 -2.15 -17.64 -25.94
CA PHE A 8 -3.36 -17.90 -25.17
C PHE A 8 -3.05 -18.18 -23.69
N LEU A 9 -2.00 -18.95 -23.40
CA LEU A 9 -1.57 -19.24 -22.02
C LEU A 9 -1.13 -17.97 -21.28
N PHE A 10 -0.42 -17.07 -21.96
CA PHE A 10 0.00 -15.77 -21.41
C PHE A 10 -1.21 -14.86 -21.11
N LEU A 11 -2.21 -14.86 -21.99
CA LEU A 11 -3.44 -14.08 -21.81
C LEU A 11 -4.26 -14.55 -20.60
N VAL A 12 -4.33 -15.88 -20.39
CA VAL A 12 -5.01 -16.47 -19.23
C VAL A 12 -4.27 -16.14 -17.93
N SER A 13 -2.93 -16.17 -17.91
CA SER A 13 -2.16 -15.78 -16.71
C SER A 13 -2.31 -14.30 -16.35
N ALA A 14 -2.47 -13.41 -17.33
CA ALA A 14 -2.67 -11.99 -17.07
C ALA A 14 -4.04 -11.69 -16.43
N LEU A 15 -5.06 -12.50 -16.73
CA LEU A 15 -6.39 -12.39 -16.14
C LEU A 15 -6.46 -12.91 -14.69
N LEU A 16 -5.50 -13.72 -14.26
CA LEU A 16 -5.43 -14.31 -12.91
C LEU A 16 -4.55 -13.51 -11.94
N SER A 17 -4.01 -12.37 -12.38
CA SER A 17 -3.19 -11.51 -11.53
C SER A 17 -4.08 -10.73 -10.55
N GLU A 18 -4.40 -11.35 -9.42
CA GLU A 18 -5.15 -10.69 -8.34
C GLU A 18 -4.26 -9.62 -7.68
N ASN A 19 -4.71 -8.36 -7.73
CA ASN A 19 -4.02 -7.26 -7.07
C ASN A 19 -4.39 -7.21 -5.58
N LEU A 20 -3.79 -8.13 -4.82
CA LEU A 20 -4.04 -8.27 -3.38
C LEU A 20 -3.46 -7.09 -2.62
N GLN A 21 -4.34 -6.29 -2.05
CA GLN A 21 -4.02 -5.18 -1.17
C GLN A 21 -3.88 -5.67 0.27
N THR A 22 -2.85 -5.19 0.95
CA THR A 22 -2.67 -5.39 2.39
C THR A 22 -3.00 -4.11 3.15
N PHE A 23 -4.02 -4.19 4.00
CA PHE A 23 -4.41 -3.16 4.95
C PHE A 23 -3.89 -3.51 6.34
N LYS A 24 -3.33 -2.53 7.04
CA LYS A 24 -2.90 -2.68 8.43
C LYS A 24 -3.80 -1.83 9.31
N MET A 25 -4.52 -2.48 10.22
CA MET A 25 -5.47 -1.85 11.13
C MET A 25 -4.76 -1.28 12.36
N GLU A 26 -5.39 -0.34 13.07
CA GLU A 26 -4.85 0.28 14.29
C GLU A 26 -4.55 -0.74 15.39
N ASP A 27 -5.42 -1.74 15.53
CA ASP A 27 -5.27 -2.86 16.47
C ASP A 27 -4.12 -3.83 16.10
N GLY A 28 -3.49 -3.64 14.93
CA GLY A 28 -2.42 -4.47 14.41
C GLY A 28 -2.87 -5.61 13.50
N THR A 29 -4.18 -5.81 13.33
CA THR A 29 -4.76 -6.77 12.39
C THR A 29 -4.32 -6.44 10.97
N LYS A 30 -4.10 -7.49 10.16
CA LYS A 30 -3.81 -7.36 8.73
C LYS A 30 -4.95 -7.95 7.93
N ILE A 31 -5.51 -7.17 7.03
CA ILE A 31 -6.55 -7.62 6.10
C ILE A 31 -5.93 -7.64 4.71
N ILE A 32 -6.04 -8.78 4.03
CA ILE A 32 -5.48 -8.99 2.70
C ILE A 32 -6.61 -9.39 1.76
N GLY A 33 -6.73 -8.69 0.64
CA GLY A 33 -7.77 -8.97 -0.34
C GLY A 33 -7.81 -7.96 -1.47
N THR A 34 -8.81 -8.10 -2.34
CA THR A 34 -9.00 -7.22 -3.49
C THR A 34 -10.04 -6.17 -3.17
N ILE A 35 -9.77 -4.89 -3.48
CA ILE A 35 -10.77 -3.81 -3.33
C ILE A 35 -11.84 -4.02 -4.41
N ILE A 36 -13.08 -4.25 -3.99
CA ILE A 36 -14.23 -4.40 -4.90
C ILE A 36 -15.09 -3.15 -4.96
N SER A 37 -15.17 -2.39 -3.87
CA SER A 37 -15.82 -1.07 -3.85
C SER A 37 -15.17 -0.14 -2.83
N GLU A 38 -15.30 1.16 -3.07
CA GLU A 38 -14.80 2.21 -2.18
C GLU A 38 -15.80 3.36 -2.14
N ASN A 39 -16.06 3.87 -0.94
CA ASN A 39 -16.74 5.15 -0.72
C ASN A 39 -15.90 6.05 0.20
N ASP A 40 -16.44 7.18 0.62
CA ASP A 40 -15.71 8.18 1.42
C ASP A 40 -15.16 7.65 2.75
N SER A 41 -15.80 6.64 3.34
CA SER A 41 -15.51 6.18 4.71
C SER A 41 -15.14 4.70 4.81
N VAL A 42 -15.45 3.90 3.80
CA VAL A 42 -15.33 2.44 3.84
C VAL A 42 -14.70 1.89 2.57
N PHE A 43 -13.83 0.89 2.73
CA PHE A 43 -13.43 -0.03 1.68
C PHE A 43 -14.20 -1.34 1.80
N GLU A 44 -14.70 -1.86 0.68
CA GLU A 44 -15.24 -3.21 0.59
C GLU A 44 -14.19 -4.11 -0.06
N ILE A 45 -13.75 -5.13 0.68
CA ILE A 45 -12.62 -5.99 0.32
C ILE A 45 -13.10 -7.42 0.18
N GLU A 46 -12.84 -8.04 -0.96
CA GLU A 46 -12.97 -9.48 -1.13
C GLU A 46 -11.73 -10.17 -0.57
N THR A 47 -11.91 -10.92 0.51
CA THR A 47 -10.87 -11.72 1.16
C THR A 47 -11.11 -13.21 0.92
N SER A 48 -10.15 -14.06 1.28
CA SER A 48 -10.32 -15.52 1.23
C SER A 48 -11.44 -16.05 2.15
N LEU A 49 -11.90 -15.26 3.11
CA LEU A 49 -12.97 -15.58 4.04
C LEU A 49 -14.32 -14.99 3.63
N GLY A 50 -14.38 -14.31 2.48
CA GLY A 50 -15.54 -13.57 2.00
C GLY A 50 -15.33 -12.06 2.01
N ILE A 51 -16.43 -11.33 1.80
CA ILE A 51 -16.43 -9.88 1.70
C ILE A 51 -16.39 -9.26 3.09
N VAL A 52 -15.47 -8.31 3.31
CA VAL A 52 -15.28 -7.58 4.55
C VAL A 52 -15.32 -6.09 4.27
N GLN A 53 -15.92 -5.32 5.18
CA GLN A 53 -15.90 -3.87 5.16
C GLN A 53 -14.84 -3.35 6.13
N ILE A 54 -14.00 -2.44 5.65
CA ILE A 54 -12.95 -1.78 6.43
C ILE A 54 -13.29 -0.29 6.53
N GLU A 55 -13.48 0.22 7.75
CA GLU A 55 -13.57 1.65 7.96
C GLU A 55 -12.19 2.30 7.75
N LYS A 56 -12.12 3.33 6.91
CA LYS A 56 -10.86 4.05 6.62
C LYS A 56 -10.25 4.68 7.88
N GLY A 57 -11.11 5.02 8.86
CA GLY A 57 -10.70 5.54 10.16
C GLY A 57 -9.88 4.55 11.00
N ASP A 58 -10.15 3.25 10.83
CA ASP A 58 -9.51 2.17 11.61
C ASP A 58 -8.21 1.68 10.97
N ILE A 59 -7.84 2.20 9.81
CA ILE A 59 -6.58 1.89 9.14
C ILE A 59 -5.46 2.63 9.86
N LYS A 60 -4.41 1.89 10.22
CA LYS A 60 -3.24 2.43 10.90
C LYS A 60 -2.59 3.52 10.07
N LYS A 61 -2.66 4.74 10.58
CA LYS A 61 -1.99 5.89 9.95
C LYS A 61 -0.49 5.82 10.16
N SER A 62 0.25 5.83 9.07
CA SER A 62 1.70 5.92 9.05
C SER A 62 2.06 6.85 7.92
N ASN A 63 2.67 8.00 8.26
CA ASN A 63 3.05 8.99 7.27
C ASN A 63 4.34 8.59 6.56
N TRP A 64 4.38 8.82 5.25
CA TRP A 64 5.51 8.53 4.38
C TRP A 64 5.74 9.69 3.42
N LYS A 65 7.00 9.83 3.00
CA LYS A 65 7.38 10.61 1.81
C LYS A 65 7.63 9.66 0.66
N PHE A 66 7.06 9.98 -0.49
CA PHE A 66 7.27 9.28 -1.76
C PHE A 66 7.97 10.24 -2.71
N TYR A 67 9.15 9.85 -3.16
CA TYR A 67 9.92 10.58 -4.15
C TYR A 67 9.63 9.97 -5.51
N MET A 68 8.84 10.70 -6.29
CA MET A 68 8.31 10.28 -7.58
C MET A 68 9.36 10.48 -8.69
N ASN A 69 9.27 9.69 -9.75
CA ASN A 69 10.23 9.74 -10.87
C ASN A 69 10.17 11.06 -11.66
N ASP A 70 9.03 11.75 -11.63
CA ASP A 70 8.84 13.08 -12.22
C ASP A 70 9.47 14.21 -11.38
N GLY A 71 10.06 13.89 -10.22
CA GLY A 71 10.64 14.84 -9.27
C GLY A 71 9.65 15.35 -8.20
N THR A 72 8.38 14.95 -8.26
CA THR A 72 7.38 15.31 -7.26
C THR A 72 7.65 14.59 -5.93
N ILE A 73 7.35 15.27 -4.81
CA ILE A 73 7.37 14.65 -3.49
C ILE A 73 5.95 14.60 -2.96
N LEU A 74 5.41 13.40 -2.79
CA LEU A 74 4.11 13.17 -2.17
C LEU A 74 4.28 12.80 -0.71
N VAL A 75 3.50 13.43 0.16
CA VAL A 75 3.51 13.19 1.59
C VAL A 75 2.11 12.86 2.05
N GLY A 76 1.95 11.74 2.74
CA GLY A 76 0.64 11.29 3.22
C GLY A 76 0.73 10.00 4.01
N SER A 77 -0.41 9.56 4.52
CA SER A 77 -0.55 8.30 5.23
C SER A 77 -0.67 7.14 4.24
N ARG A 78 0.14 6.09 4.41
CA ARG A 78 -0.02 4.86 3.63
C ARG A 78 -1.27 4.11 4.12
N VAL A 79 -2.22 3.89 3.22
CA VAL A 79 -3.50 3.22 3.50
C VAL A 79 -3.42 1.73 3.19
N ALA A 80 -2.94 1.41 1.99
CA ALA A 80 -2.83 0.04 1.51
C ALA A 80 -1.57 -0.12 0.66
N ASN A 81 -1.10 -1.35 0.53
CA ASN A 81 0.05 -1.69 -0.30
C ASN A 81 -0.12 -3.10 -0.87
N SER A 82 0.16 -3.26 -2.15
CA SER A 82 0.23 -4.55 -2.82
C SER A 82 1.64 -4.79 -3.37
N GLU A 83 1.79 -5.75 -4.27
CA GLU A 83 3.05 -5.97 -4.98
C GLU A 83 3.34 -4.86 -5.99
N THR A 84 2.32 -4.34 -6.68
CA THR A 84 2.47 -3.42 -7.81
C THR A 84 2.10 -1.98 -7.48
N GLU A 85 1.27 -1.74 -6.46
CA GLU A 85 0.75 -0.41 -6.18
C GLU A 85 0.68 -0.11 -4.67
N VAL A 86 0.58 1.17 -4.35
CA VAL A 86 0.39 1.69 -3.00
C VAL A 86 -0.73 2.73 -3.01
N ILE A 87 -1.55 2.72 -1.96
CA ILE A 87 -2.60 3.73 -1.76
C ILE A 87 -2.15 4.66 -0.65
N ILE A 88 -2.16 5.97 -0.93
CA ILE A 88 -1.75 7.02 0.00
C ILE A 88 -2.90 8.00 0.15
N ASP A 89 -3.21 8.32 1.39
CA ASP A 89 -4.11 9.41 1.77
C ASP A 89 -3.25 10.63 2.12
N ALA A 90 -3.24 11.62 1.23
CA ALA A 90 -2.53 12.88 1.41
C ALA A 90 -3.54 14.02 1.63
N ASP A 91 -3.07 15.15 2.17
CA ASP A 91 -3.93 16.30 2.48
C ASP A 91 -4.72 16.83 1.25
N ILE A 92 -4.20 16.58 0.05
CA ILE A 92 -4.79 17.00 -1.23
C ILE A 92 -5.67 15.92 -1.87
N GLY A 93 -5.78 14.73 -1.27
CA GLY A 93 -6.59 13.62 -1.76
C GLY A 93 -5.92 12.25 -1.63
N VAL A 94 -6.67 11.23 -2.03
CA VAL A 94 -6.23 9.83 -2.05
C VAL A 94 -5.63 9.49 -3.42
N PHE A 95 -4.43 8.93 -3.42
CA PHE A 95 -3.69 8.54 -4.62
C PHE A 95 -3.40 7.06 -4.63
N LYS A 96 -3.68 6.43 -5.77
CA LYS A 96 -3.19 5.09 -6.10
C LYS A 96 -1.97 5.24 -7.00
N ILE A 97 -0.81 4.79 -6.52
CA ILE A 97 0.49 4.99 -7.17
C ILE A 97 1.08 3.64 -7.55
N GLN A 98 1.56 3.48 -8.78
CA GLN A 98 2.30 2.26 -9.16
C GLN A 98 3.71 2.33 -8.59
N LYS A 99 4.26 1.19 -8.18
CA LYS A 99 5.61 1.13 -7.61
C LYS A 99 6.70 1.54 -8.60
N GLU A 100 6.40 1.45 -9.89
CA GLU A 100 7.28 1.94 -10.95
C GLU A 100 7.35 3.47 -11.03
N ASP A 101 6.38 4.19 -10.45
CA ASP A 101 6.28 5.65 -10.54
C ASP A 101 7.14 6.39 -9.51
N TYR A 102 7.69 5.68 -8.51
CA TYR A 102 8.55 6.26 -7.48
C TYR A 102 9.87 5.48 -7.35
N TYR A 103 10.93 6.16 -6.89
CA TYR A 103 12.24 5.53 -6.69
C TYR A 103 12.65 5.42 -5.23
N LEU A 104 12.01 6.19 -4.33
CA LEU A 104 12.33 6.17 -2.91
C LEU A 104 11.10 6.45 -2.05
N THR A 105 10.97 5.71 -0.95
CA THR A 105 9.97 5.97 0.09
C THR A 105 10.64 6.04 1.45
N ILE A 106 10.26 7.02 2.26
CA ILE A 106 10.82 7.22 3.60
C ILE A 106 9.66 7.31 4.59
N PRO A 107 9.60 6.44 5.62
CA PRO A 107 8.64 6.60 6.70
C PRO A 107 8.98 7.83 7.53
N ILE A 108 7.96 8.62 7.88
CA ILE A 108 8.09 9.75 8.78
C ILE A 108 7.89 9.23 10.21
N PHE A 109 8.96 9.24 10.98
CA PHE A 109 8.93 8.86 12.40
C PHE A 109 8.60 10.07 13.27
N SER A 110 7.98 9.79 14.42
CA SER A 110 7.87 10.81 15.46
C SER A 110 9.23 11.04 16.15
N ASP A 111 9.42 12.24 16.70
CA ASP A 111 10.65 12.64 17.41
C ASP A 111 11.05 11.64 18.50
N ARG A 112 10.07 11.02 19.16
CA ARG A 112 10.32 10.00 20.21
C ARG A 112 11.04 8.76 19.67
N ILE A 113 10.65 8.30 18.47
CA ILE A 113 11.28 7.13 17.84
C ILE A 113 12.70 7.49 17.38
N TYR A 114 12.88 8.70 16.84
CA TYR A 114 14.20 9.19 16.44
C TYR A 114 15.17 9.25 17.61
N LEU A 115 14.73 9.80 18.75
CA LEU A 115 15.52 9.81 19.99
C LEU A 115 15.86 8.39 20.46
N GLY A 116 14.93 7.44 20.37
CA GLY A 116 15.19 6.04 20.69
C GLY A 116 16.28 5.41 19.81
N ILE A 117 16.21 5.64 18.50
CA ILE A 117 17.23 5.15 17.54
C ILE A 117 18.59 5.78 17.84
N MET A 118 18.64 7.10 18.08
CA MET A 118 19.88 7.79 18.46
C MET A 118 20.47 7.22 19.75
N PHE A 119 19.64 6.94 20.75
CA PHE A 119 20.08 6.39 22.03
C PHE A 119 20.70 5.00 21.85
N VAL A 120 20.08 4.15 21.02
CA VAL A 120 20.64 2.83 20.67
C VAL A 120 21.99 3.00 19.98
N ILE A 121 22.07 3.83 18.94
CA ILE A 121 23.32 4.07 18.22
C ILE A 121 24.43 4.57 19.17
N ALA A 122 24.11 5.49 20.07
CA ALA A 122 25.06 6.05 21.03
C ALA A 122 25.56 5.05 22.09
N ILE A 123 24.81 3.98 22.36
CA ILE A 123 25.23 2.90 23.27
C ILE A 123 26.18 1.92 22.56
N PHE A 124 26.00 1.73 21.25
CA PHE A 124 26.73 0.75 20.46
C PHE A 124 27.94 1.31 19.67
N ILE A 125 28.19 2.62 19.76
CA ILE A 125 29.40 3.32 19.26
C ILE A 125 30.30 3.68 20.44
#